data_AF-A0A849Q3E0-F1
#
_entry.id   AF-A0A849Q3E0-F1
#
_cell.length_a   1.000
_cell.length_b   1.000
_cell.length_c   1.000
_cell.angle_alpha   90.00
_cell.angle_beta   90.00
_cell.angle_gamma   90.00
#
_symmetry.space_group_name_H-M   'P 1'
#
loop_
_entity.id
_entity.type
_entity.pdbx_description
1 polymer ?
#
loop_
_entity_poly.entity_id
_entity_poly.type
_entity_poly.pdbx_seq_one_letter_code
_entity_poly.pdbx_strand_id
1 'polypeptide(L)'
;MVRENGLVVKRYSFLERLAHFVHLVSLFILLITGFKIYMGWDFMTYHIALVIHLFAAVLFLFVNWIIIPYNVLMTECPRCPMCATGTHNMFLHKISHISHRYLFGPTDIRRMKQIFLNYLGKGGYPAFTIYNVKRRGYIDKLHPVTQFMLFFEGGAVMLIAFSGIVLYDLQWAIFGLPVSEWLLSASEMIAPSLNMSALAFIRVIHLLMSYFFIVELIVHVGIVEFDPKVWKYYKAVFLTGKEDLSDPDYVGLIDAERDSLE
;
A
#
# COMPACT_ATOMS: atom_id res chain seq x y z
N MET A 1 -38.67 -5.79 6.45
CA MET A 1 -38.14 -4.97 7.57
C MET A 1 -36.73 -5.48 7.89
N VAL A 2 -35.72 -4.90 7.25
CA VAL A 2 -34.31 -5.29 7.47
C VAL A 2 -33.92 -4.78 8.86
N ARG A 3 -33.59 -5.70 9.77
CA ARG A 3 -33.24 -5.38 11.17
C ARG A 3 -32.09 -4.38 11.23
N GLU A 4 -32.23 -3.39 12.11
CA GLU A 4 -31.29 -2.34 12.53
C GLU A 4 -29.98 -2.84 13.18
N ASN A 5 -29.46 -4.00 12.78
CA ASN A 5 -28.08 -4.38 13.08
C ASN A 5 -27.28 -4.16 11.81
N GLY A 6 -26.69 -2.97 11.67
CA GLY A 6 -25.71 -2.68 10.62
C GLY A 6 -24.73 -3.86 10.49
N LEU A 7 -24.52 -4.34 9.27
CA LEU A 7 -23.62 -5.45 8.96
C LEU A 7 -22.18 -4.98 9.17
N VAL A 8 -21.77 -4.85 10.43
CA VAL A 8 -20.42 -4.41 10.80
C VAL A 8 -19.49 -5.62 10.74
N VAL A 9 -18.51 -5.55 9.84
CA VAL A 9 -17.54 -6.62 9.60
C VAL A 9 -16.13 -6.18 9.93
N LYS A 10 -15.26 -7.14 10.26
CA LYS A 10 -13.83 -6.86 10.44
C LYS A 10 -13.22 -6.55 9.07
N ARG A 11 -12.64 -5.36 8.93
CA ARG A 11 -11.91 -4.92 7.73
C ARG A 11 -10.41 -5.09 7.91
N TYR A 12 -9.87 -4.70 9.06
CA TYR A 12 -8.44 -4.79 9.36
C TYR A 12 -8.20 -5.53 10.68
N SER A 13 -7.22 -6.42 10.67
CA SER A 13 -6.64 -7.02 11.86
C SER A 13 -5.83 -6.01 12.67
N PHE A 14 -5.51 -6.34 13.92
CA PHE A 14 -4.61 -5.51 14.72
C PHE A 14 -3.24 -5.36 14.04
N LEU A 15 -2.70 -6.44 13.48
CA LEU A 15 -1.38 -6.43 12.83
C LEU A 15 -1.34 -5.57 11.57
N GLU A 16 -2.40 -5.58 10.74
CA GLU A 16 -2.52 -4.67 9.59
C GLU A 16 -2.52 -3.20 10.01
N ARG A 17 -3.24 -2.87 11.08
CA ARG A 17 -3.32 -1.49 11.59
C ARG A 17 -2.01 -1.03 12.21
N LEU A 18 -1.36 -1.91 12.99
CA LEU A 18 -0.05 -1.64 13.56
C LEU A 18 1.00 -1.45 12.46
N ALA A 19 0.99 -2.30 11.43
CA ALA A 19 1.87 -2.16 10.27
C ALA A 19 1.68 -0.79 9.60
N HIS A 20 0.44 -0.41 9.29
CA HIS A 20 0.14 0.89 8.69
C HIS A 20 0.64 2.05 9.55
N PHE A 21 0.40 2.00 10.87
CA PHE A 21 0.85 3.05 11.78
C PHE A 21 2.38 3.16 11.84
N VAL A 22 3.09 2.04 11.97
CA VAL A 22 4.56 2.04 12.03
C VAL A 22 5.16 2.45 10.68
N HIS A 23 4.58 2.01 9.56
CA HIS A 23 4.96 2.48 8.22
C HIS A 23 4.86 4.01 8.14
N LEU A 24 3.69 4.56 8.48
CA LEU A 24 3.41 6.00 8.40
C LEU A 24 4.38 6.83 9.27
N VAL A 25 4.52 6.45 10.55
CA VAL A 25 5.41 7.16 11.48
C VAL A 25 6.86 7.08 11.03
N SER A 26 7.32 5.91 10.60
CA SER A 26 8.69 5.74 10.11
C SER A 26 8.92 6.56 8.85
N LEU A 27 7.96 6.61 7.93
CA LEU A 27 8.03 7.42 6.72
C LEU A 27 8.18 8.92 7.05
N PHE A 28 7.39 9.44 7.98
CA PHE A 28 7.52 10.84 8.40
C PHE A 28 8.90 11.14 9.00
N ILE A 29 9.39 10.27 9.87
CA ILE A 29 10.72 10.42 10.47
C ILE A 29 11.80 10.39 9.38
N LEU A 30 11.72 9.44 8.45
CA LEU A 30 12.65 9.29 7.32
C LEU A 30 12.67 10.53 6.43
N LEU A 31 11.51 11.08 6.08
CA LEU A 31 11.42 12.29 5.26
C LEU A 31 12.05 13.49 5.99
N ILE A 32 11.67 13.74 7.23
CA ILE A 32 12.18 14.88 8.01
C ILE A 32 13.70 14.79 8.19
N THR A 33 14.20 13.63 8.62
CA THR A 33 15.64 13.42 8.83
C THR A 33 16.42 13.36 7.52
N GLY A 34 15.84 12.81 6.45
CA GLY A 34 16.45 12.76 5.12
C GLY A 34 16.60 14.14 4.50
N PHE A 35 15.57 14.98 4.57
CA PHE A 35 15.67 16.37 4.12
C PHE A 35 16.60 17.20 5.00
N LYS A 36 16.67 16.91 6.30
CA LYS A 36 17.71 17.50 7.15
C LYS A 36 19.12 17.14 6.69
N ILE A 37 19.38 15.87 6.41
CA ILE A 37 20.68 15.38 5.92
C ILE A 37 21.02 16.04 4.58
N TYR A 38 20.03 16.18 3.69
CA TYR A 38 20.20 16.73 2.36
C TYR A 38 20.34 18.26 2.31
N MET A 39 19.44 19.00 2.99
CA MET A 39 19.37 20.46 2.94
C MET A 39 20.16 21.16 4.05
N GLY A 40 20.48 20.46 5.15
CA GLY A 40 21.27 21.02 6.24
C GLY A 40 20.51 21.85 7.28
N TRP A 41 19.17 21.85 7.35
CA TRP A 41 18.36 22.68 8.29
C TRP A 41 18.83 22.71 9.76
N ASP A 42 18.72 23.82 10.47
CA ASP A 42 19.39 23.97 11.79
C ASP A 42 18.67 23.36 13.02
N PHE A 43 17.65 22.51 12.85
CA PHE A 43 16.88 21.98 13.99
C PHE A 43 17.53 20.79 14.72
N MET A 44 18.55 20.15 14.14
CA MET A 44 19.33 19.07 14.78
C MET A 44 20.72 18.92 14.15
N THR A 45 21.64 18.18 14.77
CA THR A 45 22.95 17.90 14.17
C THR A 45 22.84 16.81 13.10
N TYR A 46 23.80 16.81 12.15
CA TYR A 46 23.86 15.79 11.10
C TYR A 46 23.92 14.36 11.66
N HIS A 47 24.75 14.12 12.67
CA HIS A 47 24.92 12.79 13.25
C HIS A 47 23.65 12.29 13.94
N ILE A 48 22.94 13.16 14.66
CA ILE A 48 21.66 12.80 15.29
C ILE A 48 20.62 12.47 14.20
N ALA A 49 20.53 13.31 13.15
CA ALA A 49 19.62 13.06 12.03
C ALA A 49 19.91 11.71 11.37
N LEU A 50 21.18 11.39 11.11
CA LEU A 50 21.60 10.14 10.49
C LEU A 50 21.23 8.92 11.35
N VAL A 51 21.50 8.96 12.67
CA VAL A 51 21.16 7.84 13.56
C VAL A 51 19.65 7.60 13.60
N ILE A 52 18.86 8.67 13.72
CA ILE A 52 17.39 8.56 13.71
C ILE A 52 16.90 8.04 12.35
N HIS A 53 17.49 8.52 11.25
CA HIS A 53 17.15 8.10 9.89
C HIS A 53 17.38 6.60 9.70
N LEU A 54 18.55 6.10 10.09
CA LEU A 54 18.88 4.67 9.99
C LEU A 54 17.99 3.81 10.88
N PHE A 55 17.68 4.26 12.10
CA PHE A 55 16.76 3.54 12.97
C PHE A 55 15.34 3.46 12.38
N ALA A 56 14.82 4.57 11.85
CA ALA A 56 13.53 4.61 11.19
C ALA A 56 13.52 3.78 9.90
N ALA A 57 14.64 3.72 9.17
CA ALA A 57 14.78 2.88 7.97
C ALA A 57 14.62 1.39 8.31
N VAL A 58 15.23 0.92 9.40
CA VAL A 58 15.06 -0.47 9.85
C VAL A 58 13.60 -0.78 10.16
N LEU A 59 12.90 0.10 10.90
CA LEU A 59 11.47 -0.08 11.19
C LEU A 59 10.62 -0.08 9.93
N PHE A 60 10.88 0.88 9.03
CA PHE A 60 10.18 1.00 7.75
C PHE A 60 10.35 -0.26 6.90
N LEU A 61 11.58 -0.76 6.74
CA LEU A 61 11.85 -1.97 5.97
C LEU A 61 11.28 -3.23 6.63
N PHE A 62 11.35 -3.34 7.95
CA PHE A 62 10.75 -4.46 8.69
C PHE A 62 9.25 -4.56 8.44
N VAL A 63 8.53 -3.43 8.49
CA VAL A 63 7.10 -3.41 8.20
C VAL A 63 6.82 -3.75 6.74
N ASN A 64 7.53 -3.11 5.79
CA ASN A 64 7.24 -3.25 4.37
C ASN A 64 7.65 -4.61 3.78
N TRP A 65 8.72 -5.23 4.28
CA TRP A 65 9.25 -6.49 3.72
C TRP A 65 8.89 -7.72 4.54
N ILE A 66 8.44 -7.56 5.79
CA ILE A 66 8.07 -8.68 6.65
C ILE A 66 6.58 -8.62 7.03
N ILE A 67 6.15 -7.56 7.71
CA ILE A 67 4.78 -7.54 8.27
C ILE A 67 3.71 -7.41 7.18
N ILE A 68 3.87 -6.49 6.23
CA ILE A 68 2.90 -6.28 5.14
C ILE A 68 2.78 -7.53 4.26
N PRO A 69 3.88 -8.14 3.75
CA PRO A 69 3.81 -9.39 3.00
C PRO A 69 3.16 -10.52 3.80
N TYR A 70 3.49 -10.64 5.09
CA TYR A 70 2.82 -11.60 5.98
C TYR A 70 1.31 -11.36 6.05
N ASN A 71 0.85 -10.12 6.24
CA ASN A 71 -0.57 -9.77 6.27
C ASN A 71 -1.28 -10.11 4.94
N VAL A 72 -0.63 -9.84 3.80
CA VAL A 72 -1.14 -10.19 2.48
C VAL A 72 -1.28 -11.72 2.33
N LEU A 73 -0.26 -12.48 2.73
CA LEU A 73 -0.27 -13.95 2.68
C LEU A 73 -1.27 -14.59 3.65
N MET A 74 -1.51 -13.96 4.80
CA MET A 74 -2.45 -14.45 5.82
C MET A 74 -3.87 -13.90 5.65
N THR A 75 -4.11 -13.16 4.57
CA THR A 75 -5.43 -12.62 4.28
C THR A 75 -6.47 -13.73 4.12
N GLU A 76 -7.61 -13.55 4.77
CA GLU A 76 -8.76 -14.46 4.66
C GLU A 76 -9.34 -14.45 3.25
N CYS A 77 -9.45 -15.65 2.66
CA CYS A 77 -10.11 -15.88 1.38
C CYS A 77 -11.62 -16.11 1.62
N PRO A 78 -12.52 -15.51 0.84
CA PRO A 78 -13.96 -15.77 0.92
C PRO A 78 -14.27 -17.26 0.81
N ARG A 79 -15.31 -17.72 1.53
CA ARG A 79 -15.70 -19.13 1.49
C ARG A 79 -16.06 -19.54 0.07
N CYS A 80 -15.33 -20.53 -0.47
CA CYS A 80 -15.60 -21.10 -1.77
C CYS A 80 -16.10 -22.56 -1.60
N PRO A 81 -17.34 -22.87 -2.01
CA PRO A 81 -17.86 -24.23 -1.97
C PRO A 81 -16.99 -25.22 -2.76
N MET A 82 -16.44 -24.79 -3.90
CA MET A 82 -15.57 -25.62 -4.76
C MET A 82 -14.21 -25.94 -4.11
N CYS A 83 -13.73 -25.09 -3.20
CA CYS A 83 -12.56 -25.44 -2.39
C CYS A 83 -12.90 -26.46 -1.31
N ALA A 84 -14.10 -26.39 -0.73
CA ALA A 84 -14.54 -27.34 0.29
C ALA A 84 -14.80 -28.74 -0.30
N THR A 85 -15.23 -28.83 -1.55
CA THR A 85 -15.45 -30.10 -2.27
C THR A 85 -14.18 -30.66 -2.92
N GLY A 86 -13.03 -29.98 -2.79
CA GLY A 86 -11.76 -30.40 -3.40
C GLY A 86 -11.70 -30.29 -4.92
N THR A 87 -12.69 -29.68 -5.57
CA THR A 87 -12.73 -29.52 -7.03
C THR A 87 -11.76 -28.45 -7.53
N HIS A 88 -11.44 -27.45 -6.69
CA HIS A 88 -10.41 -26.45 -6.96
C HIS A 88 -9.21 -26.61 -6.02
N ASN A 89 -8.01 -26.40 -6.55
CA ASN A 89 -6.81 -26.30 -5.73
C ASN A 89 -6.91 -25.06 -4.83
N MET A 90 -6.99 -25.28 -3.50
CA MET A 90 -7.16 -24.23 -2.50
C MET A 90 -6.02 -23.21 -2.50
N PHE A 91 -4.78 -23.66 -2.75
CA PHE A 91 -3.61 -22.79 -2.80
C PHE A 91 -3.65 -21.85 -4.00
N LEU A 92 -3.94 -22.39 -5.21
CA LEU A 92 -4.07 -21.57 -6.42
C LEU A 92 -5.23 -20.58 -6.32
N HIS A 93 -6.35 -20.99 -5.72
CA HIS A 93 -7.46 -20.07 -5.46
C HIS A 93 -7.04 -18.95 -4.49
N LYS A 94 -6.35 -19.29 -3.38
CA LYS A 94 -5.87 -18.27 -2.44
C LYS A 94 -4.92 -17.27 -3.11
N ILE A 95 -3.99 -17.73 -3.96
CA ILE A 95 -3.09 -16.85 -4.73
C ILE A 95 -3.90 -15.96 -5.68
N SER A 96 -4.84 -16.53 -6.42
CA SER A 96 -5.69 -15.75 -7.34
C SER A 96 -6.49 -14.68 -6.60
N HIS A 97 -7.01 -14.99 -5.42
CA HIS A 97 -7.73 -14.03 -4.58
C HIS A 97 -6.81 -12.92 -4.05
N ILE A 98 -5.62 -13.28 -3.56
CA ILE A 98 -4.61 -12.30 -3.13
C ILE A 98 -4.23 -11.37 -4.28
N SER A 99 -3.96 -11.94 -5.46
CA SER A 99 -3.63 -11.20 -6.68
C SER A 99 -4.72 -10.20 -7.03
N HIS A 100 -5.98 -10.64 -7.13
CA HIS A 100 -7.11 -9.73 -7.42
C HIS A 100 -7.32 -8.64 -6.34
N ARG A 101 -6.95 -8.92 -5.10
CA ARG A 101 -7.21 -8.01 -3.97
C ARG A 101 -6.13 -6.94 -3.78
N TYR A 102 -4.89 -7.24 -4.15
CA TYR A 102 -3.73 -6.39 -3.86
C TYR A 102 -2.88 -6.03 -5.08
N LEU A 103 -2.98 -6.76 -6.19
CA LEU A 103 -2.26 -6.44 -7.43
C LEU A 103 -3.20 -5.71 -8.39
N PHE A 104 -2.74 -4.56 -8.87
CA PHE A 104 -3.48 -3.75 -9.82
C PHE A 104 -3.70 -4.53 -11.13
N GLY A 105 -4.96 -4.74 -11.52
CA GLY A 105 -5.33 -5.56 -12.66
C GLY A 105 -6.31 -4.93 -13.66
N PRO A 106 -6.75 -5.69 -14.68
CA PRO A 106 -7.68 -5.21 -15.71
C PRO A 106 -9.06 -4.79 -15.16
N THR A 107 -9.49 -5.39 -14.04
CA THR A 107 -10.69 -4.98 -13.28
C THR A 107 -10.53 -3.59 -12.70
N ASP A 108 -9.38 -3.28 -12.12
CA ASP A 108 -9.08 -1.98 -11.52
C ASP A 108 -8.95 -0.89 -12.57
N ILE A 109 -8.36 -1.18 -13.73
CA ILE A 109 -8.34 -0.26 -14.88
C ILE A 109 -9.77 0.12 -15.30
N ARG A 110 -10.70 -0.84 -15.34
CA ARG A 110 -12.11 -0.56 -15.66
C ARG A 110 -12.77 0.32 -14.59
N ARG A 111 -12.51 0.07 -13.31
CA ARG A 111 -13.02 0.88 -12.19
C ARG A 111 -12.40 2.28 -12.17
N MET A 112 -11.11 2.42 -12.47
CA MET A 112 -10.44 3.72 -12.66
C MET A 112 -11.07 4.52 -13.80
N LYS A 113 -11.38 3.86 -14.93
CA LYS A 113 -12.10 4.50 -16.04
C LYS A 113 -13.49 4.99 -15.59
N GLN A 114 -14.21 4.24 -14.77
CA GLN A 114 -15.50 4.67 -14.22
C GLN A 114 -15.36 5.90 -13.33
N ILE A 115 -14.36 5.94 -12.45
CA ILE A 115 -14.05 7.13 -11.62
C ILE A 115 -13.80 8.35 -12.53
N PHE A 116 -12.95 8.20 -13.54
CA PHE A 116 -12.65 9.28 -14.47
C PHE A 116 -13.89 9.77 -15.21
N LEU A 117 -14.72 8.85 -15.73
CA LEU A 117 -15.95 9.21 -16.41
C LEU A 117 -16.95 9.88 -15.45
N ASN A 118 -17.05 9.43 -14.20
CA ASN A 118 -17.88 10.07 -13.18
C ASN A 118 -17.43 11.51 -12.90
N TYR A 119 -16.12 11.80 -12.82
CA TYR A 119 -15.62 13.18 -12.72
C TYR A 119 -15.99 14.05 -13.93
N LEU A 120 -16.15 13.46 -15.11
CA LEU A 120 -16.66 14.14 -16.30
C LEU A 120 -18.20 14.21 -16.36
N GLY A 121 -18.89 13.83 -15.29
CA GLY A 121 -20.36 13.76 -15.23
C GLY A 121 -20.97 12.61 -16.03
N LYS A 122 -20.17 11.62 -16.45
CA LYS A 122 -20.58 10.48 -17.28
C LYS A 122 -20.55 9.19 -16.47
N GLY A 123 -21.68 8.76 -15.94
CA GLY A 123 -21.82 7.48 -15.23
C GLY A 123 -21.58 7.57 -13.72
N GLY A 124 -21.80 6.44 -13.03
CA GLY A 124 -21.71 6.35 -11.57
C GLY A 124 -20.28 6.12 -11.06
N TYR A 125 -20.02 6.58 -9.84
CA TYR A 125 -18.81 6.26 -9.11
C TYR A 125 -18.83 4.76 -8.72
N PRO A 126 -17.74 4.00 -8.92
CA PRO A 126 -17.72 2.59 -8.53
C PRO A 126 -17.75 2.44 -7.00
N ALA A 127 -18.37 1.39 -6.50
CA ALA A 127 -18.30 1.06 -5.07
C ALA A 127 -16.84 1.03 -4.60
N PHE A 128 -16.55 1.63 -3.44
CA PHE A 128 -15.23 1.65 -2.83
C PHE A 128 -14.81 0.23 -2.44
N THR A 129 -15.76 -0.55 -1.94
CA THR A 129 -15.58 -1.93 -1.46
C THR A 129 -16.69 -2.84 -1.94
N ILE A 130 -16.35 -4.10 -2.23
CA ILE A 130 -17.33 -5.13 -2.61
C ILE A 130 -17.23 -6.31 -1.65
N TYR A 131 -18.33 -6.60 -0.96
CA TYR A 131 -18.43 -7.68 0.03
C TYR A 131 -19.49 -8.70 -0.40
N ASN A 132 -19.14 -9.99 -0.33
CA ASN A 132 -20.08 -11.07 -0.56
C ASN A 132 -20.66 -11.57 0.78
N VAL A 133 -21.96 -11.38 0.96
CA VAL A 133 -22.66 -11.69 2.23
C VAL A 133 -22.70 -13.20 2.48
N LYS A 134 -23.03 -14.02 1.47
CA LYS A 134 -23.11 -15.49 1.61
C LYS A 134 -21.74 -16.12 1.84
N ARG A 135 -20.70 -15.66 1.14
CA ARG A 135 -19.32 -16.15 1.24
C ARG A 135 -18.53 -15.54 2.39
N ARG A 136 -19.10 -14.53 3.08
CA ARG A 136 -18.52 -13.81 4.22
C ARG A 136 -17.11 -13.31 3.96
N GLY A 137 -16.89 -12.62 2.85
CA GLY A 137 -15.58 -12.11 2.51
C GLY A 137 -15.60 -11.00 1.47
N TYR A 138 -14.54 -10.20 1.47
CA TYR A 138 -14.33 -9.16 0.47
C TYR A 138 -13.94 -9.79 -0.86
N ILE A 139 -14.65 -9.38 -1.92
CA ILE A 139 -14.21 -9.60 -3.29
C ILE A 139 -13.20 -8.49 -3.61
N ASP A 140 -13.60 -7.24 -3.43
CA ASP A 140 -12.73 -6.06 -3.55
C ASP A 140 -12.65 -5.32 -2.22
N LYS A 141 -11.51 -5.45 -1.54
CA LYS A 141 -11.26 -4.74 -0.27
C LYS A 141 -10.79 -3.31 -0.52
N LEU A 142 -9.93 -3.12 -1.53
CA LEU A 142 -9.23 -1.86 -1.76
C LEU A 142 -9.87 -1.09 -2.91
N HIS A 143 -9.88 0.24 -2.78
CA HIS A 143 -10.23 1.15 -3.85
C HIS A 143 -9.18 1.02 -4.98
N PRO A 144 -9.57 1.09 -6.26
CA PRO A 144 -8.64 0.92 -7.39
C PRO A 144 -7.47 1.89 -7.37
N VAL A 145 -7.66 3.12 -6.88
CA VAL A 145 -6.55 4.08 -6.73
C VAL A 145 -5.55 3.61 -5.67
N THR A 146 -6.02 3.03 -4.55
CA THR A 146 -5.13 2.49 -3.52
C THR A 146 -4.32 1.30 -4.05
N GLN A 147 -4.92 0.42 -4.87
CA GLN A 147 -4.18 -0.68 -5.48
C GLN A 147 -3.14 -0.19 -6.49
N PHE A 148 -3.50 0.82 -7.28
CA PHE A 148 -2.58 1.48 -8.19
C PHE A 148 -1.39 2.06 -7.42
N MET A 149 -1.65 2.77 -6.32
CA MET A 149 -0.60 3.34 -5.46
C MET A 149 0.29 2.26 -4.85
N LEU A 150 -0.29 1.20 -4.27
CA LEU A 150 0.44 0.09 -3.65
C LEU A 150 1.48 -0.54 -4.60
N PHE A 151 1.17 -0.63 -5.90
CA PHE A 151 2.12 -1.11 -6.91
C PHE A 151 3.34 -0.20 -7.03
N PHE A 152 3.13 1.12 -7.16
CA PHE A 152 4.23 2.08 -7.26
C PHE A 152 4.96 2.27 -5.92
N GLU A 153 4.25 2.25 -4.81
CA GLU A 153 4.79 2.26 -3.45
C GLU A 153 5.79 1.12 -3.27
N GLY A 154 5.41 -0.12 -3.63
CA GLY A 154 6.30 -1.28 -3.54
C GLY A 154 7.58 -1.11 -4.34
N GLY A 155 7.48 -0.53 -5.55
CA GLY A 155 8.64 -0.18 -6.36
C GLY A 155 9.50 0.91 -5.73
N ALA A 156 8.89 1.97 -5.20
CA ALA A 156 9.58 3.07 -4.55
C ALA A 156 10.30 2.63 -3.26
N VAL A 157 9.67 1.78 -2.45
CA VAL A 157 10.28 1.16 -1.27
C VAL A 157 11.52 0.35 -1.65
N MET A 158 11.44 -0.43 -2.73
CA MET A 158 12.60 -1.18 -3.21
C MET A 158 13.75 -0.26 -3.64
N LEU A 159 13.45 0.77 -4.45
CA LEU A 159 14.44 1.72 -4.95
C LEU A 159 15.07 2.55 -3.84
N ILE A 160 14.28 3.04 -2.88
CA ILE A 160 14.79 3.85 -1.76
C ILE A 160 15.64 2.99 -0.80
N ALA A 161 15.27 1.72 -0.59
CA ALA A 161 16.03 0.79 0.23
C ALA A 161 17.41 0.50 -0.38
N PHE A 162 17.45 0.11 -1.65
CA PHE A 162 18.69 -0.22 -2.34
C PHE A 162 19.62 0.99 -2.48
N SER A 163 19.07 2.15 -2.86
CA SER A 163 19.86 3.37 -2.88
C SER A 163 20.36 3.74 -1.47
N GLY A 164 19.54 3.56 -0.43
CA GLY A 164 19.94 3.80 0.96
C GLY A 164 21.07 2.89 1.44
N ILE A 165 21.07 1.59 1.06
CA ILE A 165 22.15 0.65 1.38
C ILE A 165 23.49 1.15 0.82
N VAL A 166 23.51 1.54 -0.46
CA VAL A 166 24.74 2.04 -1.09
C VAL A 166 25.21 3.34 -0.45
N LEU A 167 24.28 4.24 -0.10
CA LEU A 167 24.61 5.51 0.55
C LEU A 167 25.06 5.35 2.00
N TYR A 168 24.63 4.28 2.67
CA TYR A 168 25.10 3.93 4.01
C TYR A 168 26.53 3.40 3.97
N ASP A 169 26.83 2.45 3.09
CA ASP A 169 28.16 1.88 2.92
C ASP A 169 28.38 1.41 1.47
N LEU A 170 29.38 1.99 0.80
CA LEU A 170 29.76 1.66 -0.58
C LEU A 170 30.31 0.24 -0.72
N GLN A 171 30.68 -0.40 0.38
CA GLN A 171 31.25 -1.75 0.44
C GLN A 171 30.34 -2.72 1.20
N TRP A 172 29.06 -2.35 1.36
CA TRP A 172 28.10 -3.18 2.09
C TRP A 172 27.98 -4.57 1.45
N ALA A 173 28.13 -5.59 2.28
CA ALA A 173 28.05 -6.98 1.88
C ALA A 173 27.15 -7.79 2.82
N ILE A 174 26.39 -8.73 2.26
CA ILE A 174 25.57 -9.69 3.02
C ILE A 174 26.06 -11.10 2.74
N PHE A 175 26.47 -11.83 3.78
CA PHE A 175 27.07 -13.16 3.66
C PHE A 175 28.25 -13.23 2.67
N GLY A 176 29.04 -12.15 2.58
CA GLY A 176 30.16 -12.02 1.65
C GLY A 176 29.78 -11.64 0.21
N LEU A 177 28.50 -11.44 -0.09
CA LEU A 177 28.04 -10.96 -1.39
C LEU A 177 28.10 -9.42 -1.43
N PRO A 178 28.84 -8.80 -2.37
CA PRO A 178 29.07 -7.36 -2.40
C PRO A 178 27.87 -6.62 -3.03
N VAL A 179 26.80 -6.47 -2.24
CA VAL A 179 25.52 -5.92 -2.72
C VAL A 179 25.67 -4.47 -3.20
N SER A 180 26.44 -3.63 -2.50
CA SER A 180 26.64 -2.25 -2.92
C SER A 180 27.36 -2.15 -4.27
N GLU A 181 28.31 -3.05 -4.54
CA GLU A 181 29.02 -3.10 -5.83
C GLU A 181 28.08 -3.53 -6.96
N TRP A 182 27.21 -4.51 -6.74
CA TRP A 182 26.22 -4.92 -7.74
C TRP A 182 25.23 -3.79 -8.06
N LEU A 183 24.79 -3.04 -7.05
CA LEU A 183 23.90 -1.90 -7.23
C LEU A 183 24.59 -0.72 -7.92
N LEU A 184 25.86 -0.46 -7.60
CA LEU A 184 26.68 0.53 -8.30
C LEU A 184 26.89 0.13 -9.76
N SER A 185 27.24 -1.13 -10.04
CA SER A 185 27.41 -1.65 -11.40
C SER A 185 26.12 -1.56 -12.23
N ALA A 186 24.98 -1.91 -11.65
CA ALA A 186 23.68 -1.73 -12.30
C ALA A 186 23.40 -0.23 -12.60
N SER A 187 23.78 0.65 -11.68
CA SER A 187 23.63 2.10 -11.85
C SER A 187 24.55 2.65 -12.96
N GLU A 188 25.73 2.08 -13.15
CA GLU A 188 26.66 2.44 -14.25
C GLU A 188 26.09 2.13 -15.63
N MET A 189 25.12 1.22 -15.76
CA MET A 189 24.46 0.96 -17.04
C MET A 189 23.56 2.12 -17.49
N ILE A 190 23.05 2.91 -16.54
CA ILE A 190 22.05 3.95 -16.80
C ILE A 190 22.64 5.35 -16.62
N ALA A 191 23.44 5.57 -15.57
CA ALA A 191 23.97 6.88 -15.18
C ALA A 191 24.70 7.64 -16.30
N PRO A 192 25.49 7.00 -17.19
CA PRO A 192 26.14 7.70 -18.30
C PRO A 192 25.17 8.33 -19.29
N SER A 193 23.99 7.73 -19.52
CA SER A 193 22.95 8.29 -20.40
C SER A 193 22.38 9.61 -19.87
N LEU A 194 22.54 9.87 -18.57
CA LEU A 194 22.14 11.11 -17.90
C LEU A 194 23.32 12.03 -17.61
N ASN A 195 24.53 11.71 -18.09
CA ASN A 195 25.77 12.43 -17.82
C ASN A 195 26.09 12.51 -16.30
N MET A 196 25.85 11.42 -15.57
CA MET A 196 26.07 11.33 -14.13
C MET A 196 27.02 10.17 -13.79
N SER A 197 27.71 10.27 -12.65
CA SER A 197 28.34 9.09 -12.04
C SER A 197 27.29 8.19 -11.40
N ALA A 198 27.61 6.90 -11.22
CA ALA A 198 26.69 5.95 -10.57
C ALA A 198 26.28 6.40 -9.16
N LEU A 199 27.22 6.91 -8.37
CA LEU A 199 26.93 7.42 -7.03
C LEU A 199 26.01 8.65 -7.07
N ALA A 200 26.21 9.56 -8.03
CA ALA A 200 25.34 10.72 -8.20
C ALA A 200 23.92 10.28 -8.60
N PHE A 201 23.80 9.31 -9.52
CA PHE A 201 22.53 8.73 -9.92
C PHE A 201 21.79 8.07 -8.74
N ILE A 202 22.49 7.31 -7.90
CA ILE A 202 21.92 6.71 -6.69
C ILE A 202 21.38 7.77 -5.72
N ARG A 203 22.12 8.87 -5.49
CA ARG A 203 21.65 9.99 -4.67
C ARG A 203 20.39 10.62 -5.24
N VAL A 204 20.35 10.82 -6.56
CA VAL A 204 19.17 11.35 -7.26
C VAL A 204 17.98 10.40 -7.11
N ILE A 205 18.15 9.09 -7.28
CA ILE A 205 17.09 8.12 -7.06
C ILE A 205 16.58 8.19 -5.62
N HIS A 206 17.47 8.18 -4.63
CA HIS A 206 17.07 8.20 -3.22
C HIS A 206 16.25 9.45 -2.88
N LEU A 207 16.69 10.61 -3.40
CA LEU A 207 15.97 11.87 -3.23
C LEU A 207 14.65 11.89 -4.01
N LEU A 208 14.64 11.40 -5.25
CA LEU A 208 13.44 11.32 -6.09
C LEU A 208 12.38 10.43 -5.44
N MET A 209 12.76 9.29 -4.86
CA MET A 209 11.83 8.43 -4.13
C MET A 209 11.31 9.11 -2.85
N SER A 210 12.12 9.92 -2.18
CA SER A 210 11.65 10.73 -1.05
C SER A 210 10.57 11.73 -1.47
N TYR A 211 10.73 12.39 -2.62
CA TYR A 211 9.68 13.25 -3.18
C TYR A 211 8.46 12.45 -3.66
N PHE A 212 8.67 11.27 -4.24
CA PHE A 212 7.57 10.37 -4.60
C PHE A 212 6.70 10.05 -3.38
N PHE A 213 7.29 9.70 -2.23
CA PHE A 213 6.52 9.43 -1.01
C PHE A 213 5.76 10.65 -0.48
N ILE A 214 6.28 11.87 -0.67
CA ILE A 214 5.52 13.09 -0.35
C ILE A 214 4.29 13.21 -1.25
N VAL A 215 4.48 13.06 -2.56
CA VAL A 215 3.37 13.11 -3.54
C VAL A 215 2.36 12.01 -3.25
N GLU A 216 2.83 10.81 -2.97
CA GLU A 216 2.01 9.67 -2.61
C GLU A 216 1.19 9.96 -1.35
N LEU A 217 1.79 10.48 -0.29
CA LEU A 217 1.08 10.88 0.93
C LEU A 217 -0.01 11.91 0.63
N ILE A 218 0.29 12.91 -0.22
CA ILE A 218 -0.68 13.93 -0.64
C ILE A 218 -1.81 13.30 -1.45
N VAL A 219 -1.57 12.35 -2.34
CA VAL A 219 -2.64 11.69 -3.11
C VAL A 219 -3.44 10.75 -2.22
N HIS A 220 -2.77 9.95 -1.40
CA HIS A 220 -3.34 8.94 -0.51
C HIS A 220 -4.27 9.59 0.50
N VAL A 221 -3.77 10.57 1.25
CA VAL A 221 -4.51 11.27 2.29
C VAL A 221 -5.35 12.40 1.69
N GLY A 222 -4.79 13.17 0.76
CA GLY A 222 -5.39 14.40 0.20
C GLY A 222 -6.53 14.18 -0.79
N ILE A 223 -6.34 13.30 -1.78
CA ILE A 223 -7.29 13.18 -2.91
C ILE A 223 -8.28 12.05 -2.69
N VAL A 224 -7.83 10.94 -2.09
CA VAL A 224 -8.68 9.74 -1.92
C VAL A 224 -9.53 9.83 -0.64
N GLU A 225 -9.13 10.61 0.35
CA GLU A 225 -9.64 10.46 1.70
C GLU A 225 -10.21 11.74 2.37
N PHE A 226 -10.17 12.91 1.73
CA PHE A 226 -10.84 14.14 2.24
C PHE A 226 -12.37 14.19 2.06
N ASP A 227 -12.98 13.16 1.47
CA ASP A 227 -14.44 13.02 1.47
C ASP A 227 -14.92 12.59 2.87
N PRO A 228 -15.78 13.37 3.56
CA PRO A 228 -16.32 13.00 4.88
C PRO A 228 -16.99 11.61 4.90
N LYS A 229 -17.51 11.14 3.76
CA LYS A 229 -18.10 9.80 3.64
C LYS A 229 -17.06 8.68 3.67
N VAL A 230 -15.79 8.98 3.35
CA VAL A 230 -14.65 8.05 3.42
C VAL A 230 -14.08 7.96 4.85
N TRP A 231 -14.49 8.83 5.78
CA TRP A 231 -14.03 8.82 7.17
C TRP A 231 -14.24 7.49 7.92
N LYS A 232 -15.25 6.72 7.54
CA LYS A 232 -15.47 5.37 8.08
C LYS A 232 -14.27 4.44 7.83
N TYR A 233 -13.55 4.63 6.72
CA TYR A 233 -12.35 3.86 6.39
C TYR A 233 -11.15 4.28 7.24
N TYR A 234 -10.98 5.59 7.52
CA TYR A 234 -9.99 6.06 8.50
C TYR A 234 -10.22 5.48 9.88
N LYS A 235 -11.47 5.53 10.35
CA LYS A 235 -11.85 4.95 11.63
C LYS A 235 -11.54 3.44 11.64
N ALA A 236 -11.76 2.74 10.53
CA ALA A 236 -11.40 1.33 10.40
C ALA A 236 -9.88 1.09 10.50
N VAL A 237 -9.05 1.89 9.82
CA VAL A 237 -7.59 1.73 9.83
C VAL A 237 -6.97 2.14 11.16
N PHE A 238 -7.35 3.27 11.73
CA PHE A 238 -6.66 3.82 12.91
C PHE A 238 -7.29 3.41 14.24
N LEU A 239 -8.59 3.13 14.30
CA LEU A 239 -9.32 3.01 15.58
C LEU A 239 -9.99 1.65 15.77
N THR A 240 -10.85 1.22 14.85
CA THR A 240 -11.80 0.12 15.13
C THR A 240 -11.43 -1.21 14.49
N GLY A 241 -10.75 -1.21 13.34
CA GLY A 241 -10.56 -2.40 12.51
C GLY A 241 -11.86 -2.90 11.85
N LYS A 242 -12.96 -2.17 11.98
CA LYS A 242 -14.31 -2.57 11.55
C LYS A 242 -14.87 -1.61 10.52
N GLU A 243 -15.60 -2.14 9.55
CA GLU A 243 -16.33 -1.40 8.53
C GLU A 243 -17.82 -1.66 8.67
N ASP A 244 -18.61 -0.60 8.49
CA ASP A 244 -20.06 -0.69 8.38
C ASP A 244 -20.46 -0.83 6.91
N LEU A 245 -21.18 -1.92 6.59
CA LEU A 245 -21.62 -2.24 5.24
C LEU A 245 -22.99 -1.63 4.89
N SER A 246 -23.58 -0.81 5.75
CA SER A 246 -24.92 -0.23 5.54
C SER A 246 -24.99 0.89 4.51
N ASP A 247 -23.85 1.35 4.00
CA ASP A 247 -23.77 2.51 3.09
C ASP A 247 -23.67 2.06 1.62
N PRO A 248 -24.79 2.09 0.88
CA PRO A 248 -24.85 1.55 -0.48
C PRO A 248 -24.12 2.40 -1.51
N ASP A 249 -23.78 3.67 -1.19
CA ASP A 249 -23.08 4.57 -2.12
C ASP A 249 -21.61 4.13 -2.29
N TYR A 250 -21.02 3.51 -1.25
CA TYR A 250 -19.60 3.14 -1.21
C TYR A 250 -19.39 1.62 -1.02
N VAL A 251 -20.41 0.87 -0.61
CA VAL A 251 -20.33 -0.58 -0.38
C VAL A 251 -21.22 -1.32 -1.37
N GLY A 252 -20.59 -2.11 -2.24
CA GLY A 252 -21.28 -3.09 -3.09
C GLY A 252 -21.50 -4.39 -2.33
N LEU A 253 -22.76 -4.77 -2.14
CA LEU A 253 -23.13 -6.06 -1.55
C LEU A 253 -23.51 -7.06 -2.64
N ILE A 254 -22.86 -8.23 -2.64
CA ILE A 254 -23.18 -9.36 -3.52
C ILE A 254 -23.84 -10.44 -2.68
N ASP A 255 -24.88 -11.08 -3.25
CA ASP A 255 -25.68 -12.12 -2.61
C ASP A 255 -26.35 -11.68 -1.29
N ALA A 256 -26.51 -10.38 -1.08
CA ALA A 256 -27.51 -9.87 -0.15
C ALA A 256 -28.87 -10.19 -0.77
N GLU A 257 -29.72 -10.97 -0.10
CA GLU A 257 -31.08 -11.21 -0.57
C GLU A 257 -31.74 -9.84 -0.83
N ARG A 258 -31.97 -9.53 -2.12
CA ARG A 258 -33.09 -8.67 -2.46
C ARG A 258 -34.30 -9.52 -2.10
N ASP A 259 -34.82 -9.35 -0.89
CA ASP A 259 -36.23 -9.59 -0.67
C ASP A 259 -36.95 -8.72 -1.71
N SER A 260 -37.43 -9.41 -2.73
CA SER A 260 -38.33 -8.93 -3.75
C SER A 260 -39.46 -8.14 -3.09
N LEU A 261 -39.51 -6.84 -3.37
CA LEU A 261 -40.78 -6.13 -3.30
C LEU A 261 -41.59 -6.56 -4.53
N GLU A 262 -42.37 -7.61 -4.32
CA GLU A 262 -43.78 -7.62 -4.76
C GLU A 262 -44.55 -6.53 -3.99
#